data_AF-A0A2R6HHD8-F1
#
_entry.id   AF-A0A2R6HHD8-F1
#
_cell.length_a   1.000
_cell.length_b   1.000
_cell.length_c   1.000
_cell.angle_alpha   90.00
_cell.angle_beta   90.00
_cell.angle_gamma   90.00
#
_symmetry.space_group_name_H-M   'P 1'
#
loop_
_entity.id
_entity.type
_entity.pdbx_description
1 polymer ?
#
loop_
_entity_poly.entity_id
_entity_poly.type
_entity_poly.pdbx_seq_one_letter_code
_entity_poly.pdbx_strand_id
1 'polypeptide(L)'
;MVTFLSGGTGTPKLLSGADAVFPPAETTVVGNTGDDVEIGGHLVCPDLDTVLFLRGGVLDRETWWGIEGDTAGTHEELLDLAERAGLEGGPRYLPDRRQTAGRRIARWRRFSGVAEFMHIGDRDRAVHVTRTSLIDEGATLTEATARLADAFGLTVDLLPMSDDPVATIVHTDEGPMHFQEFWVARRGDPDIDRVEFRGADDAAATTPVMAALDDPIVVGPSNPITSLGPMLALDGVAAALAETPVVAVSPFVEDRVFSGPADHLMAAEGHDPSTAGVAAAYDFADAFVLDEADGTDLDR
;
A
#
# COMPACT_ATOMS: atom_id res chain seq x y z
N MET A 1 15.09 -9.90 15.59
CA MET A 1 13.97 -9.13 15.01
C MET A 1 13.93 -9.43 13.51
N VAL A 2 12.79 -9.25 12.88
CA VAL A 2 12.58 -9.47 11.43
C VAL A 2 11.72 -8.34 10.90
N THR A 3 12.00 -7.89 9.68
CA THR A 3 11.25 -6.82 9.02
C THR A 3 10.47 -7.37 7.84
N PHE A 4 9.16 -7.13 7.82
CA PHE A 4 8.30 -7.43 6.67
C PHE A 4 8.06 -6.16 5.85
N LEU A 5 8.27 -6.23 4.54
CA LEU A 5 7.83 -5.18 3.62
C LEU A 5 6.44 -5.51 3.11
N SER A 6 5.49 -4.61 3.35
CA SER A 6 4.07 -4.84 3.14
C SER A 6 3.44 -3.80 2.21
N GLY A 7 2.71 -4.28 1.21
CA GLY A 7 1.78 -3.50 0.40
C GLY A 7 0.73 -4.41 -0.23
N GLY A 8 -0.46 -3.90 -0.51
CA GLY A 8 -1.60 -4.70 -0.93
C GLY A 8 -2.01 -5.78 0.08
N THR A 9 -2.58 -6.88 -0.42
CA THR A 9 -3.15 -7.95 0.42
C THR A 9 -2.25 -9.18 0.58
N GLY A 10 -1.17 -9.29 -0.20
CA GLY A 10 -0.28 -10.45 -0.23
C GLY A 10 0.53 -10.60 1.07
N THR A 11 1.30 -9.58 1.44
CA THR A 11 2.06 -9.60 2.69
C THR A 11 1.16 -9.75 3.94
N PRO A 12 -0.01 -9.08 4.07
CA PRO A 12 -0.94 -9.35 5.16
C PRO A 12 -1.39 -10.81 5.28
N LYS A 13 -1.62 -11.50 4.15
CA LYS A 13 -1.94 -12.95 4.15
C LYS A 13 -0.81 -13.78 4.74
N LEU A 14 0.43 -13.49 4.35
CA LEU A 14 1.62 -14.15 4.91
C LEU A 14 1.78 -13.86 6.41
N LEU A 15 1.67 -12.59 6.81
CA LEU A 15 1.74 -12.15 8.21
C LEU A 15 0.71 -12.86 9.09
N SER A 16 -0.48 -13.16 8.56
CA SER A 16 -1.56 -13.84 9.30
C SER A 16 -1.20 -15.25 9.77
N GLY A 17 -0.19 -15.89 9.17
CA GLY A 17 0.33 -17.21 9.55
C GLY A 17 1.76 -17.19 10.12
N ALA A 18 2.38 -16.02 10.24
CA ALA A 18 3.79 -15.87 10.55
C ALA A 18 4.14 -16.06 12.04
N ASP A 19 3.19 -15.88 12.94
CA ASP A 19 3.42 -15.75 14.40
C ASP A 19 4.07 -16.99 15.04
N ALA A 20 3.91 -18.18 14.44
CA ALA A 20 4.54 -19.40 14.91
C ALA A 20 6.06 -19.45 14.69
N VAL A 21 6.56 -18.66 13.75
CA VAL A 21 7.98 -18.60 13.35
C VAL A 21 8.59 -17.26 13.76
N PHE A 22 7.85 -16.18 13.59
CA PHE A 22 8.26 -14.81 13.88
C PHE A 22 7.37 -14.25 15.00
N PRO A 23 7.85 -14.23 16.25
CA PRO A 23 7.08 -13.66 17.35
C PRO A 23 6.66 -12.22 17.03
N PRO A 24 5.39 -11.83 17.23
CA PRO A 24 4.93 -10.49 16.89
C PRO A 24 5.75 -9.37 17.55
N ALA A 25 6.14 -9.54 18.82
CA ALA A 25 6.95 -8.58 19.58
C ALA A 25 8.40 -8.41 19.06
N GLU A 26 8.83 -9.24 18.12
CA GLU A 26 10.14 -9.15 17.45
C GLU A 26 9.97 -8.90 15.94
N THR A 27 8.77 -8.47 15.52
CA THR A 27 8.41 -8.27 14.12
C THR A 27 8.09 -6.80 13.86
N THR A 28 8.81 -6.23 12.90
CA THR A 28 8.50 -4.91 12.32
C THR A 28 7.82 -5.10 10.97
N VAL A 29 6.82 -4.29 10.67
CA VAL A 29 6.15 -4.23 9.37
C VAL A 29 6.30 -2.82 8.82
N VAL A 30 6.96 -2.69 7.67
CA VAL A 30 7.05 -1.43 6.92
C VAL A 30 5.97 -1.45 5.85
N GLY A 31 4.98 -0.57 5.97
CA GLY A 31 3.86 -0.45 5.06
C GLY A 31 4.09 0.59 3.96
N ASN A 32 3.71 0.24 2.74
CA ASN A 32 3.69 1.14 1.59
C ASN A 32 2.74 2.32 1.84
N THR A 33 3.16 3.52 1.43
CA THR A 33 2.32 4.74 1.46
C THR A 33 2.16 5.38 0.07
N GLY A 34 2.59 4.68 -0.97
CA GLY A 34 2.40 5.03 -2.38
C GLY A 34 0.93 5.13 -2.78
N ASP A 35 0.11 4.30 -2.13
CA ASP A 35 -1.31 4.10 -2.44
C ASP A 35 -2.25 4.93 -1.56
N ASP A 36 -1.69 5.70 -0.62
CA ASP A 36 -2.43 6.62 0.25
C ASP A 36 -3.18 7.68 -0.57
N VAL A 37 -4.38 8.03 -0.15
CA VAL A 37 -5.19 9.07 -0.79
C VAL A 37 -5.88 9.96 0.24
N GLU A 38 -6.15 11.21 -0.13
CA GLU A 38 -7.08 12.05 0.63
C GLU A 38 -8.44 12.02 -0.06
N ILE A 39 -9.48 11.51 0.59
CA ILE A 39 -10.86 11.52 0.09
C ILE A 39 -11.72 12.32 1.07
N GLY A 40 -12.42 13.33 0.57
CA GLY A 40 -13.29 14.16 1.42
C GLY A 40 -12.54 14.94 2.51
N GLY A 41 -11.22 15.09 2.37
CA GLY A 41 -10.35 15.74 3.36
C GLY A 41 -9.74 14.78 4.39
N HIS A 42 -10.05 13.48 4.34
CA HIS A 42 -9.50 12.46 5.23
C HIS A 42 -8.44 11.62 4.51
N LEU A 43 -7.31 11.40 5.18
CA LEU A 43 -6.22 10.56 4.70
C LEU A 43 -6.55 9.08 4.94
N VAL A 44 -6.64 8.34 3.85
CA VAL A 44 -6.81 6.89 3.79
C VAL A 44 -5.44 6.28 3.47
N CYS A 45 -5.01 5.28 4.25
CA CYS A 45 -3.70 4.64 4.10
C CYS A 45 -3.88 3.12 3.94
N PRO A 46 -4.33 2.62 2.78
CA PRO A 46 -4.89 1.27 2.64
C PRO A 46 -3.98 0.14 3.13
N ASP A 47 -2.68 0.24 2.85
CA ASP A 47 -1.72 -0.81 3.21
C ASP A 47 -1.39 -0.81 4.71
N LEU A 48 -1.31 0.38 5.33
CA LEU A 48 -1.18 0.51 6.78
C LEU A 48 -2.46 0.05 7.50
N ASP A 49 -3.61 0.46 6.98
CA ASP A 49 -4.93 0.12 7.53
C ASP A 49 -5.16 -1.39 7.49
N THR A 50 -4.78 -2.06 6.40
CA THR A 50 -4.89 -3.52 6.28
C THR A 50 -4.05 -4.24 7.34
N VAL A 51 -2.81 -3.81 7.60
CA VAL A 51 -1.98 -4.39 8.65
C VAL A 51 -2.52 -4.05 10.04
N LEU A 52 -2.97 -2.81 10.24
CA LEU A 52 -3.58 -2.35 11.49
C LEU A 52 -4.80 -3.20 11.84
N PHE A 53 -5.71 -3.43 10.90
CA PHE A 53 -6.91 -4.24 11.12
C PHE A 53 -6.58 -5.71 11.28
N LEU A 54 -5.60 -6.23 10.54
CA LEU A 54 -5.17 -7.62 10.68
C LEU A 54 -4.68 -7.88 12.10
N ARG A 55 -3.77 -7.03 12.58
CA ARG A 55 -3.10 -7.19 13.87
C ARG A 55 -3.97 -6.73 15.04
N GLY A 56 -4.92 -5.84 14.79
CA GLY A 56 -6.00 -5.50 15.72
C GLY A 56 -7.12 -6.55 15.79
N GLY A 57 -7.07 -7.61 14.97
CA GLY A 57 -8.04 -8.71 15.01
C GLY A 57 -9.43 -8.36 14.47
N VAL A 58 -9.53 -7.34 13.61
CA VAL A 58 -10.81 -6.84 13.07
C VAL A 58 -10.85 -6.75 11.54
N LEU A 59 -9.81 -7.18 10.84
CA LEU A 59 -9.77 -7.19 9.37
C LEU A 59 -10.89 -8.06 8.78
N ASP A 60 -11.57 -7.54 7.76
CA ASP A 60 -12.41 -8.35 6.89
C ASP A 60 -11.54 -9.34 6.08
N ARG A 61 -11.64 -10.64 6.39
CA ARG A 61 -10.87 -11.70 5.72
C ARG A 61 -11.52 -12.23 4.44
N GLU A 62 -12.74 -11.78 4.09
CA GLU A 62 -13.34 -12.07 2.79
C GLU A 62 -12.70 -11.19 1.72
N THR A 63 -12.63 -9.88 1.97
CA THR A 63 -12.09 -8.89 1.04
C THR A 63 -10.58 -8.67 1.21
N TRP A 64 -10.04 -8.91 2.41
CA TRP A 64 -8.67 -8.57 2.83
C TRP A 64 -8.39 -7.06 2.91
N TRP A 65 -9.44 -6.24 3.06
CA TRP A 65 -9.36 -4.80 3.32
C TRP A 65 -10.61 -4.34 4.08
N GLY A 66 -10.49 -3.27 4.87
CA GLY A 66 -11.58 -2.79 5.72
C GLY A 66 -11.85 -3.67 6.94
N ILE A 67 -12.90 -3.34 7.69
CA ILE A 67 -13.20 -3.94 9.00
C ILE A 67 -14.35 -4.94 8.89
N GLU A 68 -14.19 -6.13 9.48
CA GLU A 68 -15.19 -7.20 9.46
C GLU A 68 -16.52 -6.74 10.05
N GLY A 69 -17.59 -6.84 9.25
CA GLY A 69 -18.95 -6.47 9.65
C GLY A 69 -19.18 -4.96 9.77
N ASP A 70 -18.38 -4.13 9.09
CA ASP A 70 -18.55 -2.68 9.13
C ASP A 70 -19.83 -2.25 8.42
N THR A 71 -20.48 -1.22 8.98
CA THR A 71 -21.59 -0.57 8.29
C THR A 71 -21.03 0.44 7.30
N ALA A 72 -21.80 0.80 6.28
CA ALA A 72 -21.39 1.76 5.26
C ALA A 72 -22.41 2.89 5.12
N GLY A 73 -23.10 3.26 6.20
CA GLY A 73 -24.22 4.20 6.14
C GLY A 73 -23.80 5.58 5.61
N THR A 74 -22.62 6.06 6.00
CA THR A 74 -22.09 7.31 5.47
C THR A 74 -21.78 7.20 3.97
N HIS A 75 -21.16 6.10 3.53
CA HIS A 75 -20.81 5.87 2.14
C HIS A 75 -22.06 5.75 1.24
N GLU A 76 -23.05 4.98 1.68
CA GLU A 76 -24.35 4.83 0.99
C GLU A 76 -25.09 6.17 0.86
N GLU A 77 -25.13 6.97 1.94
CA GLU A 77 -25.76 8.29 1.90
C GLU A 77 -25.01 9.27 0.99
N LEU A 78 -23.68 9.18 0.88
CA LEU A 78 -22.91 10.00 -0.06
C LEU A 78 -23.24 9.66 -1.52
N LEU A 79 -23.51 8.40 -1.84
CA LEU A 79 -23.97 7.97 -3.16
C LEU A 79 -25.39 8.48 -3.44
N ASP A 80 -26.34 8.27 -2.51
CA ASP A 80 -27.74 8.75 -2.66
C ASP A 80 -27.83 10.27 -2.74
N LEU A 81 -27.03 11.00 -1.93
CA LEU A 81 -26.97 12.45 -2.00
C LEU A 81 -26.42 12.94 -3.34
N ALA A 82 -25.40 12.29 -3.90
CA ALA A 82 -24.87 12.63 -5.21
C ALA A 82 -25.93 12.43 -6.31
N GLU A 83 -26.65 11.30 -6.29
CA GLU A 83 -27.73 11.03 -7.23
C GLU A 83 -28.84 12.11 -7.16
N ARG A 84 -29.35 12.38 -5.95
CA ARG A 84 -30.38 13.41 -5.73
C ARG A 84 -29.93 14.82 -6.12
N ALA A 85 -28.63 15.10 -5.98
CA ALA A 85 -28.04 16.38 -6.37
C ALA A 85 -27.64 16.46 -7.86
N GLY A 86 -27.79 15.38 -8.63
CA GLY A 86 -27.36 15.32 -10.03
C GLY A 86 -25.84 15.41 -10.21
N LEU A 87 -25.07 14.89 -9.24
CA LEU A 87 -23.61 14.86 -9.27
C LEU A 87 -23.13 13.50 -9.78
N GLU A 88 -22.21 13.52 -10.74
CA GLU A 88 -21.55 12.31 -11.23
C GLU A 88 -20.73 11.63 -10.11
N GLY A 89 -20.79 10.29 -10.09
CA GLY A 89 -19.96 9.45 -9.22
C GLY A 89 -18.60 9.14 -9.83
N GLY A 90 -17.82 8.34 -9.10
CA GLY A 90 -16.47 7.95 -9.52
C GLY A 90 -15.38 8.86 -8.96
N PRO A 91 -14.11 8.66 -9.39
CA PRO A 91 -12.98 9.41 -8.89
C PRO A 91 -13.06 10.87 -9.33
N ARG A 92 -12.93 11.78 -8.36
CA ARG A 92 -13.02 13.23 -8.61
C ARG A 92 -11.84 13.97 -7.99
N TYR A 93 -10.77 14.18 -8.77
CA TYR A 93 -9.64 14.98 -8.30
C TYR A 93 -10.07 16.39 -7.89
N LEU A 94 -9.48 16.90 -6.82
CA LEU A 94 -9.48 18.34 -6.60
C LEU A 94 -8.67 19.04 -7.71
N PRO A 95 -8.97 20.30 -8.07
CA PRO A 95 -8.24 21.02 -9.12
C PRO A 95 -6.73 21.07 -8.85
N ASP A 96 -5.89 21.16 -9.88
CA ASP A 96 -4.41 21.10 -9.78
C ASP A 96 -3.82 21.99 -8.67
N ARG A 97 -4.30 23.24 -8.55
CA ARG A 97 -3.87 24.18 -7.49
C ARG A 97 -4.14 23.68 -6.07
N ARG A 98 -5.09 22.77 -5.90
CA ARG A 98 -5.43 22.11 -4.64
C ARG A 98 -4.65 20.82 -4.47
N GLN A 99 -4.21 20.14 -5.53
CA GLN A 99 -3.41 18.91 -5.40
C GLN A 99 -2.13 19.12 -4.58
N THR A 100 -1.54 20.32 -4.59
CA THR A 100 -0.31 20.61 -3.84
C THR A 100 -0.50 21.56 -2.64
N ALA A 101 -1.70 22.12 -2.47
CA ALA A 101 -2.02 23.03 -1.37
C ALA A 101 -2.54 22.29 -0.14
N GLY A 102 -2.49 22.91 1.04
CA GLY A 102 -2.99 22.29 2.28
C GLY A 102 -2.02 21.26 2.83
N ARG A 103 -2.51 20.06 3.14
CA ARG A 103 -1.73 19.04 3.85
C ARG A 103 -0.64 18.45 2.96
N ARG A 104 0.61 18.55 3.41
CA ARG A 104 1.78 18.10 2.66
C ARG A 104 1.75 16.61 2.34
N ILE A 105 1.35 15.76 3.29
CA ILE A 105 1.26 14.30 3.10
C ILE A 105 0.23 13.89 2.03
N ALA A 106 -0.71 14.76 1.66
CA ALA A 106 -1.77 14.44 0.70
C ALA A 106 -1.46 14.91 -0.73
N ARG A 107 -0.23 15.38 -1.02
CA ARG A 107 0.09 15.96 -2.32
C ARG A 107 -0.17 14.96 -3.47
N TRP A 108 -0.74 15.47 -4.55
CA TRP A 108 -1.03 14.77 -5.82
C TRP A 108 -2.06 13.63 -5.77
N ARG A 109 -2.68 13.38 -4.61
CA ARG A 109 -3.58 12.25 -4.36
C ARG A 109 -4.86 12.68 -3.64
N ARG A 110 -5.41 13.85 -4.03
CA ARG A 110 -6.57 14.46 -3.37
C ARG A 110 -7.84 14.35 -4.19
N PHE A 111 -8.86 13.75 -3.60
CA PHE A 111 -10.16 13.50 -4.20
C PHE A 111 -11.29 14.15 -3.38
N SER A 112 -12.34 14.55 -4.08
CA SER A 112 -13.62 14.90 -3.45
C SER A 112 -14.22 13.68 -2.76
N GLY A 113 -14.95 13.89 -1.65
CA GLY A 113 -15.76 12.85 -1.00
C GLY A 113 -17.16 12.72 -1.59
N VAL A 114 -17.50 13.43 -2.68
CA VAL A 114 -18.78 13.25 -3.35
C VAL A 114 -18.79 11.90 -4.06
N ALA A 115 -19.76 11.04 -3.73
CA ALA A 115 -19.90 9.69 -4.29
C ALA A 115 -18.54 8.95 -4.29
N GLU A 116 -17.99 8.76 -3.08
CA GLU A 116 -16.69 8.13 -2.87
C GLU A 116 -16.55 6.88 -3.74
N PHE A 117 -15.52 6.86 -4.58
CA PHE A 117 -15.27 5.75 -5.49
C PHE A 117 -14.67 4.53 -4.77
N MET A 118 -14.13 4.74 -3.57
CA MET A 118 -13.69 3.68 -2.66
C MET A 118 -14.78 3.44 -1.62
N HIS A 119 -15.06 2.16 -1.35
CA HIS A 119 -15.93 1.78 -0.24
C HIS A 119 -15.23 2.07 1.09
N ILE A 120 -15.81 2.95 1.90
CA ILE A 120 -15.28 3.33 3.21
C ILE A 120 -16.36 3.10 4.26
N GLY A 121 -16.17 2.06 5.07
CA GLY A 121 -17.05 1.73 6.18
C GLY A 121 -17.03 2.80 7.29
N ASP A 122 -18.03 2.79 8.18
CA ASP A 122 -18.20 3.81 9.21
C ASP A 122 -17.13 3.70 10.31
N ARG A 123 -16.71 2.48 10.68
CA ARG A 123 -15.59 2.28 11.63
C ARG A 123 -14.25 2.50 10.95
N ASP A 124 -14.09 2.08 9.70
CA ASP A 124 -12.91 2.38 8.89
C ASP A 124 -12.70 3.90 8.77
N ARG A 125 -13.76 4.65 8.47
CA ARG A 125 -13.75 6.12 8.45
C ARG A 125 -13.30 6.74 9.77
N ALA A 126 -13.63 6.16 10.91
CA ALA A 126 -13.19 6.67 12.20
C ALA A 126 -11.66 6.69 12.32
N VAL A 127 -10.98 5.67 11.75
CA VAL A 127 -9.52 5.60 11.68
C VAL A 127 -8.97 6.72 10.81
N HIS A 128 -9.56 6.94 9.62
CA HIS A 128 -9.15 8.01 8.69
C HIS A 128 -9.31 9.39 9.31
N VAL A 129 -10.43 9.63 10.01
CA VAL A 129 -10.69 10.88 10.74
C VAL A 129 -9.65 11.07 11.83
N THR A 130 -9.43 10.07 12.69
CA THR A 130 -8.46 10.16 13.79
C THR A 130 -7.04 10.38 13.29
N ARG A 131 -6.57 9.62 12.29
CA ARG A 131 -5.27 9.80 11.63
C ARG A 131 -5.11 11.23 11.13
N THR A 132 -6.09 11.70 10.38
CA THR A 132 -6.07 13.04 9.77
C THR A 132 -6.02 14.13 10.84
N SER A 133 -6.82 14.01 11.90
CA SER A 133 -6.83 14.96 13.01
C SER A 133 -5.49 15.01 13.74
N LEU A 134 -4.87 13.86 14.01
CA LEU A 134 -3.54 13.81 14.63
C LEU A 134 -2.48 14.52 13.76
N ILE A 135 -2.52 14.31 12.45
CA ILE A 135 -1.61 14.99 11.52
C ILE A 135 -1.88 16.50 11.49
N ASP A 136 -3.14 16.93 11.53
CA ASP A 136 -3.52 18.35 11.61
C ASP A 136 -3.10 19.00 12.93
N GLU A 137 -3.02 18.21 14.01
CA GLU A 137 -2.48 18.63 15.31
C GLU A 137 -0.93 18.68 15.33
N GLY A 138 -0.29 18.25 14.24
CA GLY A 138 1.16 18.35 14.04
C GLY A 138 1.91 17.02 14.18
N ALA A 139 1.22 15.90 14.32
CA ALA A 139 1.86 14.58 14.32
C ALA A 139 2.35 14.21 12.90
N THR A 140 3.40 13.39 12.81
CA THR A 140 3.78 12.72 11.56
C THR A 140 2.89 11.50 11.28
N LEU A 141 2.98 10.91 10.08
CA LEU A 141 2.24 9.68 9.77
C LEU A 141 2.73 8.53 10.63
N THR A 142 4.03 8.46 10.94
CA THR A 142 4.64 7.49 11.84
C THR A 142 4.06 7.63 13.25
N GLU A 143 3.99 8.84 13.79
CA GLU A 143 3.41 9.09 15.12
C GLU A 143 1.91 8.79 15.17
N ALA A 144 1.16 9.15 14.13
CA ALA A 144 -0.27 8.85 14.04
C ALA A 144 -0.50 7.32 13.94
N THR A 145 0.32 6.63 13.16
CA THR A 145 0.27 5.16 13.00
C THR A 145 0.59 4.46 14.31
N ALA A 146 1.61 4.90 15.05
CA ALA A 146 1.93 4.35 16.36
C ALA A 146 0.77 4.49 17.37
N ARG A 147 0.12 5.66 17.42
CA ARG A 147 -1.05 5.86 18.30
C ARG A 147 -2.24 4.97 17.93
N LEU A 148 -2.48 4.78 16.64
CA LEU A 148 -3.51 3.86 16.16
C LEU A 148 -3.13 2.42 16.49
N ALA A 149 -1.89 2.01 16.24
CA ALA A 149 -1.38 0.68 16.60
C ALA A 149 -1.60 0.37 18.08
N ASP A 150 -1.25 1.30 18.98
CA ASP A 150 -1.51 1.18 20.41
C ASP A 150 -3.00 1.02 20.73
N ALA A 151 -3.87 1.81 20.08
CA ALA A 151 -5.31 1.76 20.29
C ALA A 151 -5.95 0.43 19.83
N PHE A 152 -5.39 -0.19 18.79
CA PHE A 152 -5.77 -1.52 18.31
C PHE A 152 -5.06 -2.66 19.05
N GLY A 153 -4.15 -2.36 19.97
CA GLY A 153 -3.42 -3.36 20.76
C GLY A 153 -2.42 -4.17 19.95
N LEU A 154 -1.80 -3.55 18.94
CA LEU A 154 -0.78 -4.20 18.12
C LEU A 154 0.41 -4.64 18.98
N THR A 155 0.91 -5.84 18.70
CA THR A 155 2.15 -6.38 19.27
C THR A 155 3.32 -6.35 18.31
N VAL A 156 3.07 -6.00 17.04
CA VAL A 156 4.11 -5.74 16.02
C VAL A 156 4.41 -4.25 15.96
N ASP A 157 5.60 -3.88 15.51
CA ASP A 157 5.93 -2.49 15.19
C ASP A 157 5.46 -2.18 13.76
N LEU A 158 4.46 -1.31 13.60
CA LEU A 158 3.95 -0.89 12.28
C LEU A 158 4.48 0.49 11.91
N LEU A 159 5.23 0.57 10.81
CA LEU A 159 5.87 1.79 10.32
C LEU A 159 5.38 2.15 8.91
N PRO A 160 4.99 3.41 8.62
CA PRO A 160 4.90 3.87 7.24
C PRO A 160 6.29 3.95 6.61
N MET A 161 6.41 3.62 5.33
CA MET A 161 7.69 3.72 4.61
C MET A 161 8.29 5.13 4.67
N SER A 162 7.44 6.17 4.73
CA SER A 162 7.84 7.58 4.79
C SER A 162 6.78 8.45 5.47
N ASP A 163 7.22 9.57 6.06
CA ASP A 163 6.36 10.69 6.50
C ASP A 163 6.19 11.76 5.40
N ASP A 164 6.72 11.50 4.21
CA ASP A 164 6.66 12.37 3.03
C ASP A 164 5.64 11.85 2.01
N PRO A 165 5.04 12.74 1.19
CA PRO A 165 4.08 12.32 0.17
C PRO A 165 4.78 11.61 -0.98
N VAL A 166 4.36 10.37 -1.28
CA VAL A 166 4.76 9.62 -2.48
C VAL A 166 3.51 9.07 -3.14
N ALA A 167 3.13 9.51 -4.33
CA ALA A 167 1.92 9.06 -4.99
C ALA A 167 2.25 8.10 -6.15
N THR A 168 1.68 6.90 -6.14
CA THR A 168 1.75 5.96 -7.27
C THR A 168 0.81 6.45 -8.39
N ILE A 169 1.39 6.98 -9.46
CA ILE A 169 0.67 7.46 -10.65
C ILE A 169 0.88 6.48 -11.80
N VAL A 170 -0.22 5.90 -12.29
CA VAL A 170 -0.24 5.03 -13.46
C VAL A 170 -0.52 5.90 -14.69
N HIS A 171 0.41 5.91 -15.64
CA HIS A 171 0.21 6.55 -16.94
C HIS A 171 -0.42 5.52 -17.87
N THR A 172 -1.54 5.90 -18.47
CA THR A 172 -2.35 5.02 -19.33
C THR A 172 -2.67 5.69 -20.65
N ASP A 173 -3.26 4.94 -21.57
CA ASP A 173 -3.83 5.46 -22.82
C ASP A 173 -4.96 6.50 -22.61
N GLU A 174 -5.61 6.49 -21.43
CA GLU A 174 -6.60 7.48 -21.00
C GLU A 174 -5.98 8.68 -20.25
N GLY A 175 -4.66 8.68 -20.02
CA GLY A 175 -3.91 9.70 -19.29
C GLY A 175 -3.44 9.24 -17.89
N PRO A 176 -2.74 10.13 -17.15
CA PRO A 176 -2.23 9.80 -15.82
C PRO A 176 -3.34 9.78 -14.76
N MET A 177 -3.37 8.71 -13.96
CA MET A 177 -4.29 8.56 -12.84
C MET A 177 -3.59 7.97 -11.62
N HIS A 178 -4.09 8.25 -10.42
CA HIS A 178 -3.63 7.61 -9.20
C HIS A 178 -3.95 6.10 -9.23
N PHE A 179 -3.10 5.28 -8.60
CA PHE A 179 -3.29 3.84 -8.54
C PHE A 179 -4.68 3.42 -8.03
N GLN A 180 -5.21 4.09 -7.01
CA GLN A 180 -6.57 3.82 -6.52
C GLN A 180 -7.66 4.07 -7.57
N GLU A 181 -7.53 5.10 -8.42
CA GLU A 181 -8.47 5.26 -9.54
C GLU A 181 -8.32 4.13 -10.55
N PHE A 182 -7.09 3.84 -10.98
CA PHE A 182 -6.78 2.78 -11.93
C PHE A 182 -7.36 1.43 -11.47
N TRP A 183 -7.08 1.04 -10.23
CA TRP A 183 -7.43 -0.28 -9.74
C TRP A 183 -8.87 -0.37 -9.22
N VAL A 184 -9.32 0.59 -8.40
CA VAL A 184 -10.64 0.50 -7.76
C VAL A 184 -11.75 0.99 -8.69
N ALA A 185 -11.58 2.18 -9.28
CA ALA A 185 -12.64 2.77 -10.11
C ALA A 185 -12.64 2.20 -11.54
N ARG A 186 -11.45 1.99 -12.13
CA ARG A 186 -11.28 1.51 -13.50
C ARG A 186 -11.00 0.01 -13.61
N ARG A 187 -10.95 -0.72 -12.49
CA ARG A 187 -10.79 -2.19 -12.43
C ARG A 187 -9.52 -2.72 -13.12
N GLY A 188 -8.52 -1.86 -13.31
CA GLY A 188 -7.32 -2.18 -14.07
C GLY A 188 -7.54 -2.33 -15.58
N ASP A 189 -8.67 -1.86 -16.11
CA ASP A 189 -9.01 -1.98 -17.53
C ASP A 189 -8.14 -1.12 -18.48
N PRO A 190 -7.72 0.12 -18.14
CA PRO A 190 -6.90 0.94 -19.04
C PRO A 190 -5.53 0.33 -19.34
N ASP A 191 -5.01 0.54 -20.55
CA ASP A 191 -3.70 0.04 -20.94
C ASP A 191 -2.60 0.88 -20.28
N ILE A 192 -1.60 0.22 -19.66
CA ILE A 192 -0.56 0.88 -18.87
C ILE A 192 0.65 1.20 -19.75
N ASP A 193 1.06 2.46 -19.78
CA ASP A 193 2.29 2.92 -20.45
C ASP A 193 3.51 2.85 -19.51
N ARG A 194 3.36 3.34 -18.28
CA ARG A 194 4.39 3.38 -17.23
C ARG A 194 3.81 3.75 -15.86
N VAL A 195 4.59 3.55 -14.81
CA VAL A 195 4.32 3.92 -13.42
C VAL A 195 5.30 5.03 -12.99
N GLU A 196 4.80 5.97 -12.20
CA GLU A 196 5.58 7.07 -11.63
C GLU A 196 5.34 7.14 -10.12
N PHE A 197 6.42 7.15 -9.33
CA PHE A 197 6.36 7.40 -7.88
C PHE A 197 6.54 8.89 -7.62
N ARG A 198 5.47 9.66 -7.81
CA ARG A 198 5.54 11.13 -7.76
C ARG A 198 5.86 11.61 -6.35
N GLY A 199 6.95 12.36 -6.23
CA GLY A 199 7.44 12.90 -4.96
C GLY A 199 8.53 12.07 -4.29
N ALA A 200 8.84 10.89 -4.81
CA ALA A 200 9.88 10.02 -4.24
C ALA A 200 11.26 10.71 -4.19
N ASP A 201 11.63 11.50 -5.21
CA ASP A 201 12.90 12.23 -5.26
C ASP A 201 13.12 13.21 -4.08
N ASP A 202 12.03 13.69 -3.47
CA ASP A 202 12.05 14.63 -2.33
C ASP A 202 11.67 13.95 -1.00
N ALA A 203 11.39 12.65 -1.02
CA ALA A 203 10.94 11.87 0.11
C ALA A 203 12.08 11.04 0.73
N ALA A 204 12.02 10.80 2.03
CA ALA A 204 12.97 9.94 2.72
C ALA A 204 12.26 8.84 3.51
N ALA A 205 12.88 7.66 3.57
CA ALA A 205 12.49 6.67 4.57
C ALA A 205 12.71 7.24 5.97
N THR A 206 11.80 6.95 6.90
CA THR A 206 11.93 7.46 8.27
C THR A 206 13.12 6.79 8.98
N THR A 207 13.69 7.45 10.00
CA THR A 207 14.78 6.85 10.77
C THR A 207 14.40 5.48 11.37
N PRO A 208 13.19 5.27 11.92
CA PRO A 208 12.74 3.94 12.34
C PRO A 208 12.71 2.92 11.20
N VAL A 209 12.31 3.30 9.99
CA VAL A 209 12.33 2.40 8.83
C VAL A 209 13.75 2.00 8.48
N MET A 210 14.68 2.96 8.36
CA MET A 210 16.07 2.64 8.05
C MET A 210 16.71 1.73 9.10
N ALA A 211 16.40 1.93 10.39
CA ALA A 211 16.86 1.03 11.45
C ALA A 211 16.24 -0.38 11.35
N ALA A 212 14.98 -0.49 10.93
CA ALA A 212 14.33 -1.78 10.72
C ALA A 212 14.90 -2.54 9.52
N LEU A 213 15.46 -1.85 8.53
CA LEU A 213 16.11 -2.48 7.36
C LEU A 213 17.50 -3.08 7.69
N ASP A 214 18.02 -2.86 8.91
CA ASP A 214 19.24 -3.55 9.39
C ASP A 214 18.95 -5.00 9.84
N ASP A 215 17.69 -5.35 10.10
CA ASP A 215 17.25 -6.70 10.48
C ASP A 215 16.90 -7.54 9.23
N PRO A 216 17.03 -8.89 9.27
CA PRO A 216 16.62 -9.76 8.16
C PRO A 216 15.21 -9.46 7.65
N ILE A 217 15.05 -9.49 6.33
CA ILE A 217 13.89 -8.93 5.64
C ILE A 217 13.10 -10.03 4.94
N VAL A 218 11.78 -9.97 5.11
CA VAL A 218 10.82 -10.78 4.35
C VAL A 218 9.99 -9.88 3.44
N VAL A 219 10.08 -10.12 2.14
CA VAL A 219 9.19 -9.53 1.15
C VAL A 219 8.04 -10.50 0.90
N GLY A 220 6.82 -10.10 1.27
CA GLY A 220 5.64 -10.91 1.02
C GLY A 220 5.26 -10.97 -0.46
N PRO A 221 4.31 -11.86 -0.85
CA PRO A 221 3.89 -12.07 -2.23
C PRO A 221 2.97 -10.94 -2.72
N SER A 222 3.54 -9.74 -2.81
CA SER A 222 2.86 -8.48 -3.14
C SER A 222 3.32 -7.98 -4.52
N ASN A 223 2.68 -6.92 -5.03
CA ASN A 223 3.00 -6.42 -6.37
C ASN A 223 4.42 -5.80 -6.40
N PRO A 224 5.34 -6.29 -7.24
CA PRO A 224 6.71 -5.78 -7.27
C PRO A 224 6.82 -4.33 -7.70
N ILE A 225 5.90 -3.86 -8.54
CA ILE A 225 5.92 -2.51 -9.07
C ILE A 225 5.26 -1.54 -8.08
N THR A 226 4.00 -1.77 -7.68
CA THR A 226 3.26 -0.77 -6.91
C THR A 226 3.26 -0.98 -5.40
N SER A 227 3.56 -2.19 -4.91
CA SER A 227 3.66 -2.43 -3.46
C SER A 227 5.09 -2.18 -2.94
N LEU A 228 6.12 -2.60 -3.68
CA LEU A 228 7.52 -2.37 -3.29
C LEU A 228 8.18 -1.19 -4.01
N GLY A 229 7.82 -0.91 -5.26
CA GLY A 229 8.44 0.19 -6.02
C GLY A 229 8.42 1.55 -5.32
N PRO A 230 7.34 1.97 -4.64
CA PRO A 230 7.35 3.21 -3.88
C PRO A 230 8.39 3.24 -2.75
N MET A 231 8.68 2.10 -2.11
CA MET A 231 9.73 2.00 -1.09
C MET A 231 11.12 2.05 -1.71
N LEU A 232 11.33 1.32 -2.82
CA LEU A 232 12.59 1.27 -3.55
C LEU A 232 12.98 2.62 -4.16
N ALA A 233 11.98 3.47 -4.43
CA ALA A 233 12.19 4.83 -4.93
C ALA A 233 12.67 5.81 -3.86
N LEU A 234 12.64 5.45 -2.57
CA LEU A 234 13.15 6.28 -1.47
C LEU A 234 14.68 6.15 -1.36
N ASP A 235 15.34 7.28 -1.13
CA ASP A 235 16.81 7.32 -0.99
C ASP A 235 17.30 6.39 0.12
N GLY A 236 18.33 5.60 -0.19
CA GLY A 236 18.95 4.63 0.73
C GLY A 236 18.23 3.29 0.91
N VAL A 237 16.95 3.14 0.54
CA VAL A 237 16.22 1.87 0.79
C VAL A 237 16.79 0.72 -0.02
N ALA A 238 16.98 0.89 -1.34
CA ALA A 238 17.54 -0.16 -2.19
C ALA A 238 18.97 -0.58 -1.74
N ALA A 239 19.78 0.37 -1.27
CA ALA A 239 21.11 0.09 -0.74
C ALA A 239 21.04 -0.73 0.56
N ALA A 240 20.14 -0.38 1.48
CA ALA A 240 19.93 -1.15 2.71
C ALA A 240 19.46 -2.59 2.42
N LEU A 241 18.55 -2.77 1.46
CA LEU A 241 18.10 -4.10 1.05
C LEU A 241 19.23 -4.96 0.46
N ALA A 242 20.17 -4.37 -0.26
CA ALA A 242 21.32 -5.09 -0.82
C ALA A 242 22.38 -5.48 0.23
N GLU A 243 22.37 -4.87 1.41
CA GLU A 243 23.33 -5.14 2.50
C GLU A 243 22.78 -6.09 3.58
N THR A 244 21.48 -6.38 3.54
CA THR A 244 20.75 -7.15 4.55
C THR A 244 20.21 -8.45 3.97
N PRO A 245 20.17 -9.57 4.73
CA PRO A 245 19.55 -10.80 4.26
C PRO A 245 18.07 -10.61 3.88
N VAL A 246 17.72 -10.83 2.62
CA VAL A 246 16.35 -10.68 2.10
C VAL A 246 15.81 -12.01 1.56
N VAL A 247 14.64 -12.42 2.05
CA VAL A 247 13.87 -13.54 1.48
C VAL A 247 12.58 -13.01 0.88
N ALA A 248 12.34 -13.31 -0.40
CA ALA A 248 11.13 -12.91 -1.10
C ALA A 248 10.21 -14.11 -1.35
N VAL A 249 8.90 -13.91 -1.22
CA VAL A 249 7.89 -14.89 -1.63
C VAL A 249 7.33 -14.46 -2.98
N SER A 250 7.37 -15.33 -3.99
CA SER A 250 6.84 -14.97 -5.32
C SER A 250 5.32 -14.73 -5.27
N PRO A 251 4.79 -13.66 -5.88
CA PRO A 251 3.36 -13.48 -6.12
C PRO A 251 2.84 -14.27 -7.34
N PHE A 252 3.73 -14.97 -8.06
CA PHE A 252 3.44 -15.78 -9.23
C PHE A 252 3.61 -17.27 -8.95
N VAL A 253 2.90 -18.07 -9.74
CA VAL A 253 3.21 -19.48 -10.00
C VAL A 253 3.54 -19.57 -11.48
N GLU A 254 4.82 -19.76 -11.79
CA GLU A 254 5.38 -19.63 -13.15
C GLU A 254 5.06 -18.23 -13.74
N ASP A 255 4.16 -18.15 -14.71
CA ASP A 255 3.71 -16.91 -15.38
C ASP A 255 2.32 -16.44 -14.92
N ARG A 256 1.74 -17.12 -13.92
CA ARG A 256 0.39 -16.82 -13.43
C ARG A 256 0.43 -16.05 -12.11
N VAL A 257 -0.05 -14.81 -12.12
CA VAL A 257 -0.22 -14.01 -10.90
C VAL A 257 -1.36 -14.56 -10.03
N PHE A 258 -1.16 -14.55 -8.70
CA PHE A 258 -2.20 -14.98 -7.75
C PHE A 258 -3.38 -14.00 -7.70
N SER A 259 -3.10 -12.70 -7.58
CA SER A 259 -4.13 -11.64 -7.53
C SER A 259 -3.55 -10.27 -7.84
N GLY A 260 -4.41 -9.36 -8.31
CA GLY A 260 -4.04 -7.97 -8.58
C GLY A 260 -3.38 -7.78 -9.95
N PRO A 261 -3.04 -6.53 -10.32
CA PRO A 261 -2.59 -6.17 -11.67
C PRO A 261 -1.07 -6.35 -11.87
N ALA A 262 -0.42 -7.27 -11.14
CA ALA A 262 1.04 -7.34 -11.12
C ALA A 262 1.64 -7.72 -12.48
N ASP A 263 0.98 -8.62 -13.21
CA ASP A 263 1.34 -9.00 -14.58
C ASP A 263 1.34 -7.81 -15.54
N HIS A 264 0.25 -7.03 -15.57
CA HIS A 264 0.12 -5.86 -16.44
C HIS A 264 1.13 -4.76 -16.07
N LEU A 265 1.33 -4.50 -14.77
CA LEU A 265 2.27 -3.50 -14.29
C LEU A 265 3.72 -3.88 -14.56
N MET A 266 4.08 -5.16 -14.36
CA MET A 266 5.43 -5.65 -14.68
C MET A 266 5.72 -5.53 -16.17
N ALA A 267 4.78 -5.96 -17.02
CA ALA A 267 4.94 -5.88 -18.47
C ALA A 267 5.12 -4.43 -18.94
N ALA A 268 4.36 -3.49 -18.37
CA ALA A 268 4.47 -2.06 -18.69
C ALA A 268 5.84 -1.46 -18.32
N GLU A 269 6.42 -1.89 -17.20
CA GLU A 269 7.77 -1.49 -16.76
C GLU A 269 8.89 -2.29 -17.44
N GLY A 270 8.57 -3.14 -18.42
CA GLY A 270 9.54 -3.91 -19.20
C GLY A 270 10.10 -5.14 -18.47
N HIS A 271 9.44 -5.58 -17.41
CA HIS A 271 9.75 -6.83 -16.71
C HIS A 271 8.91 -8.00 -17.26
N ASP A 272 9.46 -9.21 -17.17
CA ASP A 272 8.72 -10.42 -17.49
C ASP A 272 7.65 -10.69 -16.41
N PRO A 273 6.36 -10.82 -16.72
CA PRO A 273 5.31 -11.07 -15.72
C PRO A 273 5.31 -12.52 -15.25
N SER A 274 6.35 -12.91 -14.51
CA SER A 274 6.60 -14.28 -14.05
C SER A 274 7.41 -14.29 -12.76
N THR A 275 7.49 -15.45 -12.10
CA THR A 275 8.42 -15.69 -10.98
C THR A 275 9.86 -15.32 -11.35
N ALA A 276 10.32 -15.68 -12.55
CA ALA A 276 11.66 -15.34 -13.03
C ALA A 276 11.84 -13.82 -13.19
N GLY A 277 10.83 -13.12 -13.69
CA GLY A 277 10.87 -11.67 -13.81
C GLY A 277 10.81 -10.94 -12.48
N VAL A 278 10.05 -11.44 -11.50
CA VAL A 278 10.09 -10.93 -10.12
C VAL A 278 11.47 -11.14 -9.53
N ALA A 279 12.06 -12.32 -9.72
CA ALA A 279 13.43 -12.58 -9.31
C ALA A 279 14.41 -11.61 -9.97
N ALA A 280 14.27 -11.30 -11.26
CA ALA A 280 15.11 -10.30 -11.91
C ALA A 280 14.90 -8.87 -11.37
N ALA A 281 13.67 -8.51 -11.00
CA ALA A 281 13.33 -7.20 -10.46
C ALA A 281 13.82 -7.00 -9.01
N TYR A 282 13.90 -8.06 -8.22
CA TYR A 282 14.48 -8.05 -6.88
C TYR A 282 15.91 -8.59 -6.91
N ASP A 283 16.81 -7.87 -7.59
CA ASP A 283 18.23 -8.23 -7.64
C ASP A 283 18.88 -8.28 -6.24
N PHE A 284 18.34 -7.55 -5.27
CA PHE A 284 18.73 -7.54 -3.85
C PHE A 284 18.27 -8.78 -3.04
N ALA A 285 17.35 -9.61 -3.53
CA ALA A 285 16.86 -10.76 -2.76
C ALA A 285 17.88 -11.90 -2.72
N ASP A 286 18.17 -12.45 -1.53
CA ASP A 286 19.14 -13.56 -1.37
C ASP A 286 18.52 -14.93 -1.61
N ALA A 287 17.20 -15.07 -1.40
CA ALA A 287 16.48 -16.32 -1.60
C ALA A 287 15.02 -16.07 -1.97
N PHE A 288 14.45 -17.03 -2.69
CA PHE A 288 13.04 -17.04 -3.08
C PHE A 288 12.28 -18.22 -2.49
N VAL A 289 11.05 -17.97 -2.07
CA VAL A 289 10.06 -18.98 -1.72
C VAL A 289 9.03 -19.02 -2.83
N LEU A 290 8.93 -20.17 -3.50
CA LEU A 290 8.01 -20.41 -4.61
C LEU A 290 6.91 -21.39 -4.20
N ASP A 291 5.80 -21.38 -4.94
CA ASP A 291 4.78 -22.42 -4.82
C ASP A 291 5.35 -23.79 -5.25
N GLU A 292 4.89 -24.89 -4.66
CA GLU A 292 5.34 -26.25 -5.03
C GLU A 292 5.03 -26.60 -6.49
N ALA A 293 4.03 -25.93 -7.08
CA ALA A 293 3.69 -26.07 -8.49
C ALA A 293 4.57 -25.23 -9.42
N ASP A 294 5.40 -24.32 -8.88
CA ASP A 294 6.28 -23.46 -9.68
C ASP A 294 7.61 -24.16 -9.96
N GLY A 295 7.83 -24.49 -11.25
CA GLY A 295 9.05 -25.15 -11.72
C GLY A 295 10.18 -24.19 -12.08
N THR A 296 10.07 -22.90 -11.78
CA THR A 296 11.09 -21.90 -12.13
C THR A 296 12.42 -22.21 -11.45
N ASP A 297 13.48 -22.35 -12.26
CA ASP A 297 14.85 -22.54 -11.79
C ASP A 297 15.48 -21.18 -11.50
N LEU A 298 15.81 -20.92 -10.23
CA LEU A 298 16.45 -19.70 -9.77
C LEU A 298 17.84 -20.02 -9.23
N ASP A 299 18.83 -19.22 -9.60
CA ASP A 299 20.24 -19.40 -9.20
C ASP A 299 20.52 -19.03 -7.71
N ARG A 300 19.47 -18.75 -6.93
CA ARG A 300 19.51 -18.27 -5.53
C ARG A 300 18.33 -18.78 -4.72
#